data_AF-A0A351FJS0-F1
#
_entry.id   AF-A0A351FJS0-F1
#
_cell.length_a   1.000
_cell.length_b   1.000
_cell.length_c   1.000
_cell.angle_alpha   90.00
_cell.angle_beta   90.00
_cell.angle_gamma   90.00
#
_symmetry.space_group_name_H-M   'P 1'
#
loop_
_entity.id
_entity.type
_entity.pdbx_description
1 polymer ?
#
loop_
_entity_poly.entity_id
_entity_poly.type
_entity_poly.pdbx_seq_one_letter_code
_entity_poly.pdbx_strand_id
1 'polypeptide(L)' 'MLLEVSPQGVTVAQIRDALETTRKFALPICSILDSNGITRRRGDLRIAGPRIPKL' A
#
# COMPACT_ATOMS: atom_id res chain seq x y z
N MET A 1 -5.08 -8.35 5.80
CA MET A 1 -4.20 -7.37 5.13
C MET A 1 -4.71 -5.94 5.38
N LEU A 2 -3.86 -4.90 5.44
CA LEU A 2 -4.27 -3.50 5.77
C LEU A 2 -5.42 -2.96 4.87
N LEU A 3 -5.45 -3.39 3.60
CA LEU A 3 -6.49 -3.03 2.63
C LEU A 3 -7.83 -3.76 2.85
N GLU A 4 -7.86 -4.88 3.58
CA GLU A 4 -9.13 -5.52 3.99
C GLU A 4 -9.82 -4.70 5.08
N VAL A 5 -9.03 -4.11 5.99
CA VAL A 5 -9.53 -3.25 7.07
C VAL A 5 -9.89 -1.86 6.55
N SER A 6 -9.26 -1.40 5.47
CA SER A 6 -9.49 -0.08 4.86
C SER A 6 -9.63 -0.20 3.33
N PRO A 7 -10.77 -0.69 2.83
CA PRO A 7 -10.98 -0.94 1.40
C PRO A 7 -11.01 0.34 0.56
N GLN A 8 -11.23 1.51 1.16
CA GLN A 8 -11.19 2.80 0.48
C GLN A 8 -9.75 3.25 0.16
N GLY A 9 -8.74 2.57 0.73
CA GLY A 9 -7.33 2.80 0.53
C GLY A 9 -6.61 3.30 1.77
N VAL A 10 -5.28 3.26 1.72
CA VAL A 10 -4.39 3.55 2.84
C VAL A 10 -3.29 4.52 2.43
N THR A 11 -2.91 5.41 3.34
CA THR A 11 -1.81 6.35 3.09
C THR A 11 -0.44 5.69 3.28
N VAL A 12 0.62 6.30 2.76
CA VAL A 12 2.01 5.88 3.05
C VAL A 12 2.30 5.92 4.55
N ALA A 13 1.73 6.88 5.28
CA ALA A 13 1.93 7.00 6.73
C ALA A 13 1.35 5.78 7.45
N GLN A 14 0.12 5.39 7.13
CA GLN A 14 -0.50 4.18 7.70
C GLN A 14 0.27 2.91 7.35
N ILE A 15 0.78 2.80 6.11
CA ILE A 15 1.63 1.66 5.71
C ILE A 15 2.94 1.65 6.50
N ARG A 16 3.58 2.81 6.66
CA ARG A 16 4.82 2.97 7.44
C ARG A 16 4.60 2.51 8.88
N ASP A 17 3.52 2.97 9.49
CA ASP A 17 3.21 2.68 10.89
C ASP A 17 2.89 1.19 11.07
N ALA A 18 2.14 0.58 10.14
CA ALA A 18 1.84 -0.85 10.15
C ALA A 18 3.06 -1.75 9.88
N LEU A 19 4.03 -1.27 9.10
CA LEU A 19 5.30 -1.97 8.84
C LEU A 19 6.37 -1.66 9.89
N GLU A 20 6.06 -0.84 10.90
CA GLU A 20 6.98 -0.39 11.94
C GLU A 20 8.33 0.10 11.38
N THR A 21 8.26 0.85 10.28
CA THR A 21 9.44 1.27 9.54
C THR A 21 9.50 2.79 9.34
N THR A 22 10.48 3.28 8.60
CA THR A 22 10.59 4.70 8.26
C THR A 22 10.13 4.98 6.83
N ARG A 23 9.88 6.26 6.52
CA ARG A 23 9.51 6.70 5.16
C ARG A 23 10.54 6.26 4.11
N LYS A 24 11.83 6.20 4.47
CA LYS A 24 12.93 5.77 3.59
C LYS A 24 12.70 4.34 3.05
N PHE A 25 12.08 3.47 3.84
CA PHE A 25 11.80 2.08 3.47
C PHE A 25 10.36 1.88 2.97
N ALA A 26 9.38 2.54 3.57
CA ALA A 26 7.98 2.42 3.18
C ALA A 26 7.72 2.88 1.73
N LEU A 27 8.39 3.95 1.28
CA LEU A 27 8.22 4.47 -0.08
C LEU A 27 8.69 3.49 -1.17
N PRO A 28 9.92 2.94 -1.12
CA PRO A 28 10.34 1.91 -2.07
C PRO A 28 9.43 0.69 -2.09
N ILE A 29 9.02 0.19 -0.91
CA ILE A 29 8.10 -0.97 -0.82
C ILE A 29 6.79 -0.65 -1.55
N CYS A 30 6.19 0.49 -1.23
CA CYS A 30 5.00 0.98 -1.91
C CYS A 30 5.18 1.06 -3.42
N SER A 31 6.32 1.59 -3.89
CA SER A 31 6.62 1.71 -5.31
C SER A 31 6.72 0.34 -6.00
N ILE A 32 7.32 -0.66 -5.34
CA ILE A 32 7.41 -2.02 -5.87
C ILE A 32 6.01 -2.65 -5.98
N LEU A 33 5.17 -2.48 -4.96
CA LEU A 33 3.79 -2.97 -4.97
C LEU A 33 2.95 -2.30 -6.06
N ASP A 34 3.13 -0.97 -6.23
CA ASP A 34 2.45 -0.19 -7.27
C ASP A 34 2.89 -0.65 -8.68
N SER A 35 4.20 -0.79 -8.92
CA SER A 35 4.75 -1.25 -10.21
C SER A 35 4.35 -2.68 -10.56
N ASN A 36 4.24 -3.56 -9.56
CA ASN A 36 3.77 -4.93 -9.77
C ASN A 36 2.24 -5.01 -9.94
N GLY A 37 1.50 -3.90 -9.73
CA GLY A 37 0.05 -3.85 -9.83
C GLY A 37 -0.67 -4.52 -8.66
N ILE A 38 0.01 -4.70 -7.52
CA ILE A 38 -0.58 -5.18 -6.27
C ILE A 38 -1.38 -4.06 -5.62
N THR A 39 -0.83 -2.84 -5.64
CA THR A 39 -1.52 -1.61 -5.22
C THR A 39 -1.61 -0.62 -6.37
N ARG A 40 -2.49 0.38 -6.25
CA ARG A 40 -2.55 1.52 -7.16
C ARG A 40 -2.69 2.81 -6.36
N ARG A 41 -1.97 3.84 -6.79
CA ARG A 41 -2.07 5.18 -6.20
C ARG A 41 -3.29 5.91 -6.71
N ARG A 42 -4.12 6.42 -5.79
CA ARG A 42 -5.24 7.33 -6.05
C ARG A 42 -5.10 8.56 -5.14
N GLY A 43 -4.42 9.59 -5.65
CA GLY A 43 -4.03 10.74 -4.84
C GLY A 43 -3.00 10.33 -3.77
N ASP A 44 -3.33 10.54 -2.50
CA ASP A 44 -2.48 10.16 -1.35
C ASP A 44 -2.75 8.76 -0.81
N LEU A 45 -3.78 8.10 -1.34
CA LEU A 45 -4.16 6.74 -0.95
C LEU A 45 -3.58 5.70 -1.91
N ARG A 46 -3.36 4.51 -1.38
CA ARG A 46 -3.12 3.27 -2.10
C ARG A 46 -4.32 2.37 -1.95
N ILE A 47 -4.89 1.94 -3.07
CA ILE A 47 -6.01 1.00 -3.14
C ILE A 47 -5.54 -0.34 -3.69
N ALA A 48 -6.39 -1.36 -3.57
CA ALA A 48 -6.15 -2.68 -4.15
C ALA A 48 -5.97 -2.58 -5.68
N GLY A 49 -4.88 -3.17 -6.18
CA GLY A 49 -4.59 -3.31 -7.59
C GLY A 49 -5.12 -4.63 -8.18
N PRO A 50 -5.03 -4.81 -9.51
CA PRO A 50 -5.53 -5.99 -10.21
C PRO A 50 -4.81 -7.29 -9.82
N ARG A 51 -3.57 -7.20 -9.33
CA ARG A 51 -2.75 -8.35 -8.93
C ARG A 51 -2.71 -8.54 -7.42
N ILE A 52 -3.63 -7.94 -6.67
CA ILE A 52 -3.70 -8.18 -5.24
C ILE A 52 -3.99 -9.67 -5.00
N PRO A 53 -3.17 -10.37 -4.20
CA PRO A 53 -3.47 -11.74 -3.81
C PRO A 53 -4.80 -11.76 -3.05
N LYS A 54 -5.72 -12.60 -3.48
CA LYS A 54 -6.91 -12.92 -2.68
C LYS A 54 -6.51 -14.06 -1.76
N LEU A 55 -6.44 -13.76 -0.46
CA LEU A 55 -6.28 -14.77 0.59
C LEU A 55 -7.66 -15.20 1.10
#